data_AF-A0A354Z2G6-F1
#
_entry.id   AF-A0A354Z2G6-F1
#
_cell.length_a   1.000
_cell.length_b   1.000
_cell.length_c   1.000
_cell.angle_alpha   90.00
_cell.angle_beta   90.00
_cell.angle_gamma   90.00
#
_symmetry.space_group_name_H-M   'P 1'
#
loop_
_entity.id
_entity.type
_entity.pdbx_description
1 polymer ?
#
loop_
_entity_poly.entity_id
_entity_poly.type
_entity_poly.pdbx_seq_one_letter_code
_entity_poly.pdbx_strand_id
1 'polypeptide(L)'
;IIDFIDMLDPEHRRQVLRTLERGLARDRARTTVHEFSPLGLVEMTRKRTTDSLARQLCAPCPTCAGRGLLRTAETVTYEIFREVTRAVRQFDA
;
A
#
# COMPACT_ATOMS: atom_id res chain seq x y z
N ILE A 1 6.02 3.73 8.70
CA ILE A 1 5.46 3.58 10.05
C ILE A 1 4.24 2.70 9.93
N ILE A 2 4.15 1.68 10.77
CA ILE A 2 2.99 0.79 10.86
C ILE A 2 2.44 0.95 12.28
N ASP A 3 1.13 1.18 12.36
CA ASP A 3 0.38 1.30 13.59
C ASP A 3 -0.43 0.01 13.77
N PHE A 4 0.04 -0.86 14.66
CA PHE A 4 -0.65 -2.11 14.99
C PHE A 4 -1.60 -1.89 16.18
N ILE A 5 -2.63 -2.72 16.28
CA ILE A 5 -3.52 -2.72 17.46
C ILE A 5 -2.70 -2.94 18.74
N ASP A 6 -3.05 -2.22 19.80
CA ASP A 6 -2.38 -2.31 21.09
C ASP A 6 -2.39 -3.74 21.66
N MET A 7 -1.22 -4.18 22.11
CA MET A 7 -1.00 -5.51 22.66
C MET A 7 -0.31 -5.38 24.03
N LEU A 8 -0.99 -5.85 25.08
CA LEU A 8 -0.44 -5.87 26.43
C LEU A 8 0.69 -6.90 26.56
N ASP A 9 0.50 -8.09 25.99
CA ASP A 9 1.48 -9.17 26.06
C ASP A 9 2.67 -8.92 25.11
N PRO A 10 3.92 -8.88 25.63
CA PRO A 10 5.13 -8.80 24.80
C PRO A 10 5.30 -9.97 23.81
N GLU A 11 4.75 -11.15 24.08
CA GLU A 11 4.80 -12.28 23.14
C GLU A 11 3.93 -12.03 21.91
N HIS A 12 2.75 -11.42 22.07
CA HIS A 12 1.90 -11.05 20.93
C HIS A 12 2.63 -10.07 20.00
N ARG A 13 3.29 -9.05 20.57
CA ARG A 13 4.12 -8.11 19.81
C ARG A 13 5.21 -8.81 19.02
N ARG A 14 5.96 -9.71 19.67
CA ARG A 14 7.00 -10.52 19.02
C ARG A 14 6.44 -11.41 17.92
N GLN A 15 5.26 -12.01 18.12
CA GLN A 15 4.61 -12.83 17.09
C GLN A 15 4.19 -12.02 15.86
N VAL A 16 3.67 -10.81 16.05
CA VAL A 16 3.33 -9.88 14.95
C VAL A 16 4.58 -9.52 14.16
N LEU A 17 5.67 -9.14 14.82
CA LEU A 17 6.94 -8.82 14.14
C LEU A 17 7.49 -10.01 13.34
N ARG A 18 7.55 -11.21 13.94
CA ARG A 18 7.98 -12.43 13.23
C ARG A 18 7.12 -12.71 12.00
N THR A 19 5.82 -12.45 12.08
CA THR A 19 4.89 -12.66 10.96
C THR A 19 5.11 -11.61 9.86
N LEU A 20 5.32 -10.35 10.23
CA LEU A 20 5.66 -9.27 9.31
C LEU A 20 6.96 -9.58 8.56
N GLU A 21 8.02 -9.97 9.27
CA GLU A 21 9.31 -10.34 8.67
C GLU A 21 9.18 -11.52 7.71
N ARG A 22 8.46 -12.57 8.09
CA ARG A 22 8.19 -13.72 7.21
C ARG A 22 7.42 -13.32 5.95
N GLY A 23 6.44 -12.41 6.08
CA GLY A 23 5.69 -11.88 4.95
C GLY A 23 6.58 -11.08 4.00
N LEU A 24 7.53 -10.32 4.53
CA LEU A 24 8.49 -9.52 3.77
C LEU A 24 9.64 -10.33 3.16
N ALA A 25 9.88 -11.57 3.62
CA ALA A 25 10.98 -12.41 3.14
C ALA A 25 10.91 -12.72 1.63
N ARG A 26 9.73 -12.64 1.01
CA ARG A 26 9.55 -12.83 -0.43
C ARG A 26 9.71 -11.55 -1.26
N ASP A 27 9.80 -10.39 -0.61
CA ASP A 27 9.99 -9.12 -1.31
C ASP A 27 11.43 -9.02 -1.82
N ARG A 28 11.58 -8.67 -3.10
CA ARG A 28 12.89 -8.49 -3.73
C ARG A 28 13.55 -7.18 -3.32
N ALA A 29 12.77 -6.19 -2.87
CA ALA A 29 13.32 -4.93 -2.36
C ALA A 29 13.91 -5.15 -0.97
N ARG A 30 15.09 -4.57 -0.71
CA ARG A 30 15.69 -4.58 0.62
C ARG A 30 14.76 -3.90 1.63
N THR A 31 14.43 -4.63 2.70
CA THR A 31 13.60 -4.16 3.82
C THR A 31 14.40 -4.22 5.12
N THR A 32 14.09 -3.32 6.04
CA THR A 32 14.53 -3.37 7.44
C THR A 32 13.31 -3.10 8.30
N VAL A 33 13.06 -3.96 9.28
CA VAL A 33 11.99 -3.80 10.27
C VAL A 33 12.64 -3.59 11.63
N HIS A 34 12.11 -2.66 12.41
CA HIS A 34 12.54 -2.40 13.78
C HIS A 34 11.48 -2.93 14.76
N GLU A 35 11.88 -3.09 16.01
CA GLU A 35 10.98 -3.43 17.10
C GLU A 35 9.91 -2.35 17.33
N PHE A 36 8.90 -2.67 18.14
CA PHE A 36 7.92 -1.69 18.60
C PHE A 36 8.60 -0.53 19.33
N SER A 37 8.27 0.69 18.94
CA SER A 37 8.69 1.91 19.64
C SER A 37 7.96 2.04 20.99
N PRO A 38 8.42 2.93 21.89
CA PRO A 38 7.71 3.24 23.12
C PRO A 38 6.28 3.76 22.90
N LEU A 39 5.97 4.27 21.71
CA LEU A 39 4.65 4.75 21.31
C LEU A 39 3.77 3.64 20.69
N GLY A 40 4.23 2.39 20.66
CA GLY A 40 3.48 1.27 20.07
C GLY A 40 3.58 1.17 18.56
N LEU A 41 4.43 1.97 17.91
CA LEU A 41 4.59 1.99 16.45
C LEU A 41 5.73 1.10 15.98
N VAL A 42 5.56 0.46 14.82
CA VAL A 42 6.65 -0.28 14.16
C VAL A 42 7.24 0.58 13.05
N GLU A 43 8.56 0.78 13.13
CA GLU A 43 9.33 1.45 12.09
C GLU A 43 9.86 0.43 11.08
N MET A 44 9.75 0.77 9.79
CA MET A 44 10.38 -0.04 8.75
C MET A 44 10.85 0.84 7.61
N THR A 45 11.88 0.38 6.92
CA THR A 45 12.32 0.93 5.64
C THR A 45 12.17 -0.11 4.55
N ARG A 46 11.84 0.35 3.35
CA ARG A 46 11.81 -0.46 2.14
C ARG A 46 12.49 0.33 1.03
N LYS A 47 13.52 -0.24 0.41
CA LYS A 47 14.23 0.41 -0.70
C LYS A 47 13.26 0.67 -1.85
N ARG A 48 13.23 1.91 -2.32
CA ARG A 48 12.46 2.30 -3.51
C ARG A 48 13.21 1.82 -4.75
N THR A 49 12.60 0.92 -5.52
CA THR A 49 13.17 0.39 -6.77
C THR A 49 12.52 1.00 -8.01
N THR A 50 11.26 1.42 -7.90
CA THR A 50 10.47 2.05 -8.95
C THR A 50 9.61 3.16 -8.35
N ASP A 51 9.00 3.98 -9.19
CA ASP A 51 7.94 4.88 -8.75
C ASP A 51 6.80 4.11 -8.08
N SER A 52 6.17 4.73 -7.09
CA SER A 52 4.98 4.15 -6.46
C SER A 52 3.80 4.20 -7.43
N LEU A 53 2.86 3.26 -7.29
CA LEU A 53 1.63 3.25 -8.09
C LEU A 53 0.89 4.59 -8.00
N ALA A 54 0.82 5.19 -6.80
CA ALA A 54 0.18 6.50 -6.65
C ALA A 54 0.89 7.60 -7.46
N ARG A 55 2.22 7.56 -7.59
CA ARG A 55 2.97 8.53 -8.40
C ARG A 55 2.78 8.30 -9.89
N GLN A 56 2.56 7.05 -10.31
CA GLN A 56 2.32 6.69 -11.71
C GLN A 56 0.87 6.94 -12.15
N LEU A 57 -0.10 6.68 -11.27
CA LEU A 57 -1.52 6.64 -11.60
C LEU A 57 -2.30 7.87 -11.14
N CYS A 58 -1.72 8.73 -10.29
CA CYS A 58 -2.42 9.86 -9.70
C CYS A 58 -1.72 11.20 -9.94
N ALA A 59 -2.52 12.26 -9.89
CA ALA A 59 -2.10 13.65 -9.90
C ALA A 59 -2.55 14.38 -8.62
N PRO A 60 -1.90 15.49 -8.23
CA PRO A 60 -2.35 16.32 -7.11
C PRO A 60 -3.79 16.82 -7.30
N CYS A 61 -4.59 16.77 -6.24
CA CYS A 61 -5.97 17.27 -6.29
C CYS A 61 -5.97 18.81 -6.45
N PRO A 62 -6.61 19.37 -7.49
CA PRO A 62 -6.64 20.81 -7.71
C PRO A 62 -7.52 21.53 -6.68
N THR A 63 -8.54 20.87 -6.14
CA THR A 63 -9.50 21.47 -5.20
C THR A 63 -8.90 21.70 -3.82
N CYS A 64 -8.10 20.76 -3.32
CA CYS A 64 -7.48 20.86 -2.00
C CYS A 64 -6.00 21.23 -2.06
N ALA A 65 -5.55 21.80 -3.19
CA ALA A 65 -4.17 22.22 -3.42
C ALA A 65 -3.13 21.11 -3.11
N GLY A 66 -3.39 19.89 -3.58
CA GLY A 66 -2.44 18.78 -3.44
C GLY A 66 -2.40 18.08 -2.08
N ARG A 67 -3.27 18.44 -1.12
CA ARG A 67 -3.44 17.64 0.12
C ARG A 67 -3.87 16.19 -0.16
N GLY A 68 -4.61 15.98 -1.23
CA GLY A 68 -5.04 14.66 -1.72
C GLY A 68 -4.52 14.38 -3.11
N LEU A 69 -4.70 13.14 -3.54
CA LEU A 69 -4.36 12.64 -4.88
C LEU A 69 -5.63 12.19 -5.59
N LEU A 70 -5.73 12.45 -6.88
CA LEU A 70 -6.79 11.97 -7.76
C LEU A 70 -6.17 11.08 -8.84
N ARG A 71 -6.86 10.02 -9.27
CA ARG A 71 -6.44 9.25 -10.44
C ARG A 71 -6.34 10.18 -11.66
N THR A 72 -5.32 9.97 -12.48
CA THR A 72 -5.19 10.71 -13.74
C THR A 72 -6.36 10.40 -14.67
N ALA A 73 -6.70 11.33 -15.56
CA ALA A 73 -7.74 11.12 -16.56
C ALA A 73 -7.45 9.87 -17.42
N GLU A 74 -6.17 9.62 -17.72
CA GLU A 74 -5.72 8.41 -18.40
C GLU A 74 -6.07 7.13 -17.62
N THR A 75 -5.73 7.07 -16.33
CA THR A 75 -6.04 5.92 -15.47
C THR A 75 -7.54 5.66 -15.43
N VAL A 76 -8.35 6.71 -15.24
CA VAL A 76 -9.81 6.60 -15.20
C VAL A 76 -10.37 6.11 -16.55
N THR A 77 -9.83 6.59 -17.66
CA THR A 77 -10.25 6.15 -19.00
C THR A 77 -10.00 4.66 -19.21
N TYR A 78 -8.83 4.15 -18.80
CA TYR A 78 -8.53 2.72 -18.89
C TYR A 78 -9.43 1.87 -17.98
N GLU A 79 -9.78 2.37 -16.79
CA GLU A 79 -10.72 1.70 -15.88
C GLU A 79 -12.10 1.56 -16.54
N ILE A 80 -12.65 2.64 -17.07
CA ILE A 80 -13.93 2.65 -17.80
C ILE A 80 -13.88 1.68 -18.98
N PHE A 81 -12.81 1.73 -19.79
CA PHE A 81 -12.69 0.85 -20.95
C PHE A 81 -12.70 -0.64 -20.57
N ARG A 82 -11.98 -1.01 -19.50
CA ARG A 82 -11.96 -2.39 -18.99
C ARG A 82 -13.31 -2.83 -18.47
N GLU A 83 -14.02 -1.94 -17.78
CA GLU A 83 -15.36 -2.22 -17.27
C GLU A 83 -16.36 -2.45 -18.40
N VAL A 84 -16.38 -1.57 -19.40
CA VAL A 84 -17.21 -1.71 -20.61
C VAL A 84 -16.91 -3.04 -21.32
N THR A 85 -15.63 -3.35 -21.54
CA THR A 85 -15.21 -4.60 -22.20
C THR A 85 -15.66 -5.83 -21.40
N ARG A 86 -15.58 -5.77 -20.06
CA ARG A 86 -16.02 -6.85 -19.18
C ARG A 86 -17.54 -7.04 -19.24
N ALA A 87 -18.29 -5.94 -19.22
CA ALA A 87 -19.76 -5.98 -19.29
C ALA A 87 -20.22 -6.61 -20.61
N VAL A 88 -19.67 -6.17 -21.75
CA VAL A 88 -19.99 -6.74 -23.07
C VAL A 88 -19.77 -8.25 -23.09
N ARG A 89 -18.61 -8.73 -22.62
CA ARG A 89 -18.31 -10.18 -22.56
C ARG A 89 -19.28 -10.98 -21.68
N GLN A 90 -19.90 -10.36 -20.69
CA GLN A 90 -20.87 -11.01 -19.81
C GLN A 90 -22.26 -11.07 -20.45
N PHE A 91 -22.63 -10.11 -21.30
CA PHE A 91 -23.87 -10.16 -22.08
C PHE A 91 -23.80 -11.16 -23.24
N ASP A 92 -22.61 -11.35 -23.83
CA ASP A 92 -22.38 -12.28 -24.94
C ASP A 92 -22.20 -13.76 -24.48
N ALA A 93 -22.20 -14.03 -23.17
CA ALA A 93 -22.04 -15.36 -22.56
C ALA A 93 -23.37 -15.91 -22.04
#